data_AF-A0A023GEV2-F1
#
_entry.id   AF-A0A023GEV2-F1
#
_cell.length_a   1.000
_cell.length_b   1.000
_cell.length_c   1.000
_cell.angle_alpha   90.00
_cell.angle_beta   90.00
_cell.angle_gamma   90.00
#
_symmetry.space_group_name_H-M   'P 1'
#
loop_
_entity.id
_entity.type
_entity.pdbx_description
1 polymer ?
#
loop_
_entity_poly.entity_id
_entity_poly.type
_entity_poly.pdbx_seq_one_letter_code
_entity_poly.pdbx_strand_id
1 'polypeptide(L)'
;MEKMGKTPKDRICRRDVEISDIHLEPFVRFCTEVLDAIVDASLGPEAETLPVLPQEPLWDGAPQDPSRPQSLVAHALGQRPPNMASVRHHQLLATVVQVVVLFGMRSVRPLSLFTPTVRKAFFQDLHSPLLAPSAGPASSLTSSPQQSFLLRAASAVMQSLPDNPDASVLGSTFGWMNRLLDLACSWGEDRDLVRRHCVCELYSAGHDILAQEVSLAVKDKALLASCLLVIAGQRMHHLLFMNDGQRHNQMALLPPHISTWLLSLDLSNLRCRNPPTLQTVNLLQIIIGILPEEHSEHRLAASLLDVLE
;
A
#
# COMPACT_ATOMS: atom_id res chain seq x y z
N MET A 1 7.40 -0.32 17.55
CA MET A 1 6.13 -0.46 16.78
C MET A 1 5.38 -1.72 17.15
N GLU A 2 6.03 -2.90 17.14
CA GLU A 2 5.41 -4.19 17.43
C GLU A 2 4.53 -4.23 18.70
N LYS A 3 5.05 -3.74 19.83
CA LYS A 3 4.30 -3.72 21.10
C LYS A 3 3.14 -2.72 21.11
N MET A 4 3.32 -1.56 20.48
CA MET A 4 2.39 -0.42 20.59
C MET A 4 1.37 -0.35 19.46
N GLY A 5 1.59 -1.06 18.36
CA GLY A 5 0.75 -0.99 17.17
C GLY A 5 0.85 0.32 16.39
N LYS A 6 1.81 1.21 16.68
CA LYS A 6 1.91 2.54 16.07
C LYS A 6 3.34 3.06 16.06
N THR A 7 3.57 4.16 15.35
CA THR A 7 4.83 4.92 15.34
C THR A 7 5.25 5.27 16.78
N PRO A 8 6.49 4.93 17.21
CA PRO A 8 6.98 5.29 18.53
C PRO A 8 7.17 6.81 18.63
N LYS A 9 6.91 7.37 19.82
CA LYS A 9 7.15 8.79 20.10
C LYS A 9 8.59 9.02 20.57
N ASP A 10 9.07 10.26 20.51
CA ASP A 10 10.43 10.69 20.86
C ASP A 10 11.03 10.00 22.10
N ARG A 11 10.32 9.98 23.23
CA ARG A 11 10.79 9.32 24.47
C ARG A 11 11.16 7.84 24.27
N ILE A 12 10.38 7.11 23.47
CA ILE A 12 10.63 5.69 23.20
C ILE A 12 11.78 5.55 22.19
N CYS A 13 11.82 6.38 21.14
CA CYS A 13 12.90 6.38 20.17
C CYS A 13 14.26 6.62 20.85
N ARG A 14 14.37 7.67 21.68
CA ARG A 14 15.63 7.97 22.40
C ARG A 14 16.06 6.86 23.35
N ARG A 15 15.11 6.15 23.96
CA ARG A 15 15.41 5.06 24.90
C ARG A 15 15.86 3.78 24.18
N ASP A 16 15.19 3.42 23.08
CA ASP A 16 15.36 2.09 22.45
C ASP A 16 16.34 2.11 21.26
N VAL A 17 16.49 3.23 20.57
CA VAL A 17 17.31 3.36 19.35
C VAL A 17 18.20 4.62 19.34
N GLU A 18 18.26 5.36 20.44
CA GLU A 18 19.16 6.52 20.65
C GLU A 18 19.03 7.65 19.62
N ILE A 19 17.91 7.72 18.90
CA ILE A 19 17.59 8.79 17.95
C ILE A 19 16.28 9.50 18.33
N SER A 20 16.13 10.75 17.90
CA SER A 20 14.85 11.46 17.99
C SER A 20 13.84 10.91 16.98
N ASP A 21 12.54 11.00 17.29
CA ASP A 21 11.49 10.53 16.39
C ASP A 21 11.43 11.28 15.06
N ILE A 22 11.92 12.53 15.01
CA ILE A 22 12.06 13.29 13.76
C ILE A 22 12.99 12.62 12.74
N HIS A 23 13.91 11.75 13.21
CA HIS A 23 14.84 11.03 12.34
C HIS A 23 14.35 9.63 11.97
N LEU A 24 13.20 9.20 12.49
CA LEU A 24 12.71 7.85 12.28
C LEU A 24 12.42 7.57 10.80
N GLU A 25 11.78 8.50 10.11
CA GLU A 25 11.52 8.37 8.67
C GLU A 25 12.82 8.34 7.84
N PRO A 26 13.74 9.33 7.94
CA PRO A 26 15.04 9.26 7.27
C PRO A 26 15.81 7.96 7.57
N PHE A 27 15.78 7.49 8.81
CA PHE A 27 16.46 6.26 9.21
C PHE A 27 15.88 5.03 8.50
N VAL A 28 14.55 4.87 8.45
CA VAL A 28 13.93 3.72 7.79
C VAL A 28 14.14 3.78 6.27
N ARG A 29 14.13 4.98 5.68
CA ARG A 29 14.49 5.19 4.27
C ARG A 29 15.93 4.72 4.02
N PHE A 30 16.88 5.17 4.82
CA PHE A 30 18.28 4.76 4.73
C PHE A 30 18.44 3.23 4.86
N CYS A 31 17.75 2.58 5.79
CA CYS A 31 17.77 1.12 5.89
C CYS A 31 17.32 0.43 4.59
N THR A 32 16.39 1.03 3.86
CA THR A 32 15.89 0.47 2.61
C THR A 32 16.85 0.71 1.46
N GLU A 33 17.47 1.89 1.39
CA GLU A 33 18.55 2.18 0.44
C GLU A 33 19.73 1.22 0.60
N VAL A 34 20.10 0.88 1.84
CA VAL A 34 21.15 -0.13 2.11
C VAL A 34 20.73 -1.51 1.60
N LEU A 35 19.47 -1.93 1.82
CA LEU A 35 18.97 -3.22 1.36
C LEU A 35 18.89 -3.28 -0.18
N ASP A 36 18.45 -2.19 -0.81
CA ASP A 36 18.39 -2.06 -2.26
C ASP A 36 19.81 -2.13 -2.87
N ALA A 37 20.78 -1.43 -2.27
CA ALA A 37 22.18 -1.51 -2.68
C ALA A 37 22.76 -2.93 -2.57
N ILE A 38 22.36 -3.71 -1.56
CA ILE A 38 22.75 -5.13 -1.45
C ILE A 38 22.16 -5.95 -2.60
N VAL A 39 20.90 -5.71 -2.95
CA VAL A 39 20.25 -6.38 -4.09
C VAL A 39 20.95 -6.01 -5.40
N ASP A 40 21.18 -4.73 -5.65
CA ASP A 40 21.83 -4.25 -6.87
C ASP A 40 23.24 -4.83 -7.01
N ALA A 41 24.02 -4.84 -5.92
CA ALA A 41 25.35 -5.44 -5.90
C ALA A 41 25.34 -6.96 -6.16
N SER A 42 24.25 -7.66 -5.80
CA SER A 42 24.11 -9.10 -6.01
C SER A 42 23.77 -9.49 -7.45
N LEU A 43 23.22 -8.56 -8.24
CA LEU A 43 22.86 -8.81 -9.64
C LEU A 43 24.09 -8.91 -10.55
N GLY A 44 25.24 -8.39 -10.11
CA GLY A 44 26.51 -8.42 -10.84
C GLY A 44 26.48 -7.60 -12.14
N PRO A 45 27.64 -7.15 -12.64
CA PRO A 45 27.67 -6.53 -13.96
C PRO A 45 27.47 -7.60 -15.04
N GLU A 46 26.53 -7.39 -15.97
CA GLU A 46 26.33 -8.33 -17.10
C GLU A 46 27.54 -8.42 -18.04
N ALA A 47 28.44 -7.42 -18.02
CA ALA A 47 29.55 -7.30 -18.97
C ALA A 47 30.86 -6.70 -18.42
N GLU A 48 30.94 -6.29 -17.14
CA GLU A 48 32.14 -5.60 -16.61
C GLU A 48 33.03 -6.53 -15.78
N THR A 49 34.34 -6.29 -15.88
CA THR A 49 35.34 -6.92 -15.02
C THR A 49 35.17 -6.40 -13.59
N LEU A 50 35.24 -7.30 -12.60
CA LEU A 50 35.12 -6.91 -11.19
C LEU A 50 36.14 -5.80 -10.86
N PRO A 51 35.73 -4.73 -10.16
CA PRO A 51 36.63 -3.64 -9.82
C PRO A 51 37.78 -4.16 -8.96
N VAL A 52 39.02 -3.83 -9.34
CA VAL A 52 40.19 -4.08 -8.50
C VAL A 52 40.12 -3.10 -7.34
N LEU A 53 39.86 -3.61 -6.14
CA LEU A 53 39.86 -2.82 -4.92
C LEU A 53 41.31 -2.70 -4.41
N PRO A 54 41.97 -1.54 -4.53
CA PRO A 54 43.34 -1.37 -4.06
C PRO A 54 43.36 -1.45 -2.52
N GLN A 55 44.43 -2.03 -1.98
CA GLN A 55 44.67 -2.03 -0.55
C GLN A 55 44.82 -0.59 -0.04
N GLU A 56 44.41 -0.33 1.20
CA GLU A 56 44.50 1.02 1.75
C GLU A 56 45.98 1.40 1.97
N PRO A 57 46.39 2.65 1.72
CA PRO A 57 47.79 3.07 1.83
C PRO A 57 48.43 2.80 3.19
N LEU A 58 47.62 2.75 4.26
CA LEU A 58 48.07 2.42 5.61
C LEU A 58 48.62 0.97 5.70
N TRP A 59 48.28 0.10 4.75
CA TRP A 59 48.77 -1.27 4.67
C TRP A 59 49.88 -1.49 3.62
N ASP A 60 50.24 -0.49 2.83
CA ASP A 60 51.33 -0.58 1.84
C ASP A 60 52.71 -0.69 2.52
N GLY A 61 53.56 -1.60 2.03
CA GLY A 61 54.99 -1.69 2.42
C GLY A 61 55.28 -2.22 3.84
N ALA A 62 54.26 -2.60 4.61
CA ALA A 62 54.42 -3.14 5.94
C ALA A 62 54.78 -4.65 5.92
N PRO A 63 55.67 -5.12 6.82
CA PRO A 63 56.00 -6.55 6.93
C PRO A 63 54.75 -7.39 7.25
N GLN A 64 54.66 -8.57 6.66
CA GLN A 64 53.55 -9.52 6.90
C GLN A 64 53.69 -10.13 8.30
N ASP A 65 53.15 -9.43 9.30
CA ASP A 65 53.00 -9.92 10.66
C ASP A 65 51.61 -10.57 10.81
N PRO A 66 51.51 -11.86 11.19
CA PRO A 66 50.24 -12.55 11.39
C PRO A 66 49.40 -11.98 12.54
N SER A 67 49.98 -11.15 13.41
CA SER A 67 49.26 -10.45 14.48
C SER A 67 48.55 -9.17 14.02
N ARG A 68 48.77 -8.73 12.77
CA ARG A 68 48.20 -7.49 12.24
C ARG A 68 46.72 -7.66 11.85
N PRO A 69 45.87 -6.65 12.11
CA PRO A 69 44.51 -6.60 11.56
C PRO A 69 44.51 -6.66 10.02
N GLN A 70 43.56 -7.39 9.44
CA GLN A 70 43.40 -7.43 7.97
C GLN A 70 43.02 -6.03 7.45
N SER A 71 43.37 -5.73 6.20
CA SER A 71 42.86 -4.54 5.52
C SER A 71 41.33 -4.55 5.46
N LEU A 72 40.69 -3.39 5.32
CA LEU A 72 39.24 -3.33 5.15
C LEU A 72 38.83 -4.03 3.86
N VAL A 73 39.64 -3.91 2.79
CA VAL A 73 39.44 -4.67 1.55
C VAL A 73 39.50 -6.17 1.78
N ALA A 74 40.51 -6.69 2.49
CA ALA A 74 40.61 -8.12 2.77
C ALA A 74 39.45 -8.60 3.68
N HIS A 75 39.08 -7.79 4.68
CA HIS A 75 37.94 -8.06 5.54
C HIS A 75 36.62 -8.08 4.77
N ALA A 76 36.42 -7.16 3.81
CA ALA A 76 35.23 -7.07 2.98
C ALA A 76 35.12 -8.27 2.01
N LEU A 77 36.23 -8.63 1.34
CA LEU A 77 36.29 -9.79 0.45
C LEU A 77 36.12 -11.12 1.19
N GLY A 78 36.47 -11.17 2.49
CA GLY A 78 36.27 -12.32 3.35
C GLY A 78 34.84 -12.47 3.92
N GLN A 79 33.96 -11.49 3.70
CA GLN A 79 32.58 -11.58 4.18
C GLN A 79 31.80 -12.65 3.43
N ARG A 80 30.88 -13.33 4.14
CA ARG A 80 29.94 -14.25 3.51
C ARG A 80 28.89 -13.47 2.73
N PRO A 81 28.51 -13.93 1.52
CA PRO A 81 27.44 -13.29 0.78
C PRO A 81 26.12 -13.38 1.57
N PRO A 82 25.26 -12.36 1.49
CA PRO A 82 23.98 -12.37 2.16
C PRO A 82 23.04 -13.43 1.55
N ASN A 83 22.15 -13.96 2.37
CA ASN A 83 21.05 -14.77 1.88
C ASN A 83 20.02 -13.84 1.23
N MET A 84 19.89 -13.89 -0.09
CA MET A 84 18.99 -12.98 -0.82
C MET A 84 17.51 -13.13 -0.46
N ALA A 85 17.07 -14.30 0.00
CA ALA A 85 15.73 -14.44 0.53
C ALA A 85 15.57 -13.65 1.83
N SER A 86 16.57 -13.68 2.73
CA SER A 86 16.57 -12.86 3.94
C SER A 86 16.54 -11.37 3.62
N VAL A 87 17.38 -10.91 2.67
CA VAL A 87 17.40 -9.51 2.21
C VAL A 87 16.02 -9.08 1.70
N ARG A 88 15.39 -9.88 0.84
CA ARG A 88 14.03 -9.59 0.34
C ARG A 88 13.02 -9.46 1.47
N HIS A 89 13.01 -10.36 2.46
CA HIS A 89 12.09 -10.23 3.59
C HIS A 89 12.35 -8.95 4.41
N HIS A 90 13.61 -8.54 4.56
CA HIS A 90 13.94 -7.26 5.20
C HIS A 90 13.44 -6.07 4.37
N GLN A 91 13.51 -6.10 3.04
CA GLN A 91 12.93 -5.06 2.18
C GLN A 91 11.41 -4.96 2.35
N LEU A 92 10.71 -6.10 2.44
CA LEU A 92 9.27 -6.11 2.70
C LEU A 92 8.97 -5.50 4.08
N LEU A 93 9.69 -5.92 5.12
CA LEU A 93 9.52 -5.37 6.47
C LEU A 93 9.83 -3.87 6.52
N ALA A 94 10.91 -3.44 5.89
CA ALA A 94 11.29 -2.04 5.82
C ALA A 94 10.20 -1.22 5.11
N THR A 95 9.66 -1.70 3.98
CA THR A 95 8.54 -1.06 3.28
C THR A 95 7.30 -0.95 4.19
N VAL A 96 6.93 -2.02 4.90
CA VAL A 96 5.82 -2.00 5.88
C VAL A 96 6.05 -0.93 6.95
N VAL A 97 7.26 -0.88 7.52
CA VAL A 97 7.61 0.09 8.55
C VAL A 97 7.57 1.51 8.01
N GLN A 98 8.09 1.76 6.81
CA GLN A 98 8.02 3.06 6.16
C GLN A 98 6.57 3.51 6.02
N VAL A 99 5.70 2.68 5.43
CA VAL A 99 4.27 3.01 5.27
C VAL A 99 3.63 3.37 6.61
N VAL A 100 3.90 2.61 7.67
CA VAL A 100 3.34 2.92 9.00
C VAL A 100 3.85 4.25 9.54
N VAL A 101 5.14 4.54 9.39
CA VAL A 101 5.76 5.77 9.88
C VAL A 101 5.26 6.98 9.09
N LEU A 102 5.38 6.95 7.76
CA LEU A 102 5.02 8.07 6.87
C LEU A 102 3.54 8.41 6.94
N PHE A 103 2.65 7.40 6.92
CA PHE A 103 1.20 7.63 6.92
C PHE A 103 0.58 7.55 8.33
N GLY A 104 1.40 7.51 9.39
CA GLY A 104 0.95 7.57 10.77
C GLY A 104 -0.02 6.44 11.17
N MET A 105 0.12 5.26 10.57
CA MET A 105 -0.83 4.16 10.76
C MET A 105 -0.86 3.67 12.21
N ARG A 106 -2.05 3.26 12.65
CA ARG A 106 -2.31 2.72 13.99
C ARG A 106 -2.77 1.27 13.92
N SER A 107 -2.66 0.57 15.04
CA SER A 107 -2.97 -0.86 15.18
C SER A 107 -2.27 -1.73 14.11
N VAL A 108 -0.99 -1.45 13.84
CA VAL A 108 -0.14 -2.27 12.96
C VAL A 108 1.01 -2.86 13.77
N ARG A 109 1.13 -4.19 13.74
CA ARG A 109 2.25 -4.94 14.30
C ARG A 109 3.05 -5.52 13.14
N PRO A 110 4.14 -4.85 12.67
CA PRO A 110 4.80 -5.23 11.42
C PRO A 110 5.25 -6.69 11.39
N LEU A 111 5.74 -7.23 12.50
CA LEU A 111 6.24 -8.62 12.52
C LEU A 111 5.11 -9.63 12.40
N SER A 112 3.88 -9.30 12.84
CA SER A 112 2.74 -10.22 12.73
C SER A 112 2.28 -10.48 11.30
N LEU A 113 2.79 -9.72 10.32
CA LEU A 113 2.56 -9.96 8.88
C LEU A 113 3.45 -11.07 8.31
N PHE A 114 4.34 -11.64 9.11
CA PHE A 114 5.32 -12.64 8.69
C PHE A 114 5.19 -13.95 9.47
N THR A 115 5.55 -15.05 8.81
CA THR A 115 5.57 -16.37 9.43
C THR A 115 6.55 -16.40 10.62
N PRO A 116 6.35 -17.31 11.60
CA PRO A 116 7.28 -17.45 12.73
C PRO A 116 8.73 -17.66 12.29
N THR A 117 8.96 -18.41 11.21
CA THR A 117 10.30 -18.67 10.66
C THR A 117 10.97 -17.39 10.18
N VAL A 118 10.27 -16.58 9.40
CA VAL A 118 10.77 -15.29 8.90
C VAL A 118 10.98 -14.31 10.05
N ARG A 119 10.06 -14.27 11.02
CA ARG A 119 10.20 -13.42 12.21
C ARG A 119 11.48 -13.69 12.98
N LYS A 120 11.89 -14.96 13.11
CA LYS A 120 13.16 -15.32 13.75
C LYS A 120 14.36 -14.86 12.91
N ALA A 121 14.28 -14.97 11.59
CA ALA A 121 15.35 -14.60 10.67
C ALA A 121 15.66 -13.09 10.68
N PHE A 122 14.70 -12.22 11.00
CA PHE A 122 14.95 -10.77 11.15
C PHE A 122 15.95 -10.41 12.27
N PHE A 123 16.24 -11.34 13.17
CA PHE A 123 17.16 -11.14 14.29
C PHE A 123 18.41 -12.02 14.17
N GLN A 124 18.74 -12.42 12.95
CA GLN A 124 19.94 -13.20 12.60
C GLN A 124 20.75 -12.44 11.56
N ASP A 125 22.03 -12.79 11.41
CA ASP A 125 22.88 -12.19 10.38
C ASP A 125 22.27 -12.43 8.99
N LEU A 126 22.41 -11.47 8.06
CA LEU A 126 21.84 -11.57 6.72
C LEU A 126 22.35 -12.78 5.92
N HIS A 127 23.53 -13.30 6.23
CA HIS A 127 24.10 -14.50 5.61
C HIS A 127 23.59 -15.81 6.24
N SER A 128 22.78 -15.73 7.30
CA SER A 128 22.20 -16.91 7.97
C SER A 128 21.25 -17.66 7.02
N PRO A 129 21.23 -19.00 7.07
CA PRO A 129 20.32 -19.78 6.24
C PRO A 129 18.87 -19.56 6.68
N LEU A 130 18.02 -19.12 5.75
CA LEU A 130 16.59 -19.02 5.98
C LEU A 130 15.95 -20.39 5.72
N LEU A 131 15.44 -21.04 6.77
CA LEU A 131 14.70 -22.30 6.63
C LEU A 131 13.46 -22.06 5.76
N ALA A 132 13.20 -22.96 4.82
CA ALA A 132 12.02 -22.89 3.98
C ALA A 132 10.76 -22.79 4.88
N PRO A 133 9.84 -21.86 4.58
CA PRO A 133 8.58 -21.80 5.31
C PRO A 133 7.88 -23.15 5.15
N SER A 134 7.56 -23.80 6.26
CA SER A 134 6.69 -24.97 6.24
C SER A 134 5.34 -24.50 5.71
N ALA A 135 4.90 -25.03 4.57
CA ALA A 135 3.64 -24.67 3.94
C ALA A 135 2.50 -24.98 4.91
N GLY A 136 2.00 -23.96 5.61
CA GLY A 136 0.77 -24.05 6.37
C GLY A 136 -0.42 -24.11 5.42
N PRO A 137 -1.54 -24.74 5.81
CA PRO A 137 -2.72 -24.83 4.95
C PRO A 137 -3.22 -23.42 4.62
N ALA A 138 -3.37 -23.14 3.32
CA ALA A 138 -4.01 -21.93 2.84
C ALA A 138 -5.49 -21.95 3.24
N SER A 139 -5.84 -21.27 4.33
CA SER A 139 -7.23 -21.10 4.76
C SER A 139 -7.89 -20.04 3.88
N SER A 140 -8.60 -20.48 2.84
CA SER A 140 -9.04 -19.66 1.71
C SER A 140 -10.38 -18.92 1.88
N LEU A 141 -10.78 -18.55 3.09
CA LEU A 141 -12.11 -17.93 3.32
C LEU A 141 -12.11 -16.66 4.17
N THR A 142 -11.01 -16.31 4.85
CA THR A 142 -10.90 -15.08 5.66
C THR A 142 -9.79 -14.20 5.11
N SER A 143 -10.02 -12.87 5.07
CA SER A 143 -9.00 -11.92 4.67
C SER A 143 -7.73 -12.10 5.51
N SER A 144 -6.59 -12.23 4.84
CA SER A 144 -5.32 -12.42 5.52
C SER A 144 -4.91 -11.13 6.27
N PRO A 145 -4.07 -11.22 7.32
CA PRO A 145 -3.49 -10.05 7.96
C PRO A 145 -2.75 -9.14 6.96
N GLN A 146 -2.11 -9.73 5.95
CA GLN A 146 -1.40 -9.03 4.87
C GLN A 146 -2.39 -8.24 4.01
N GLN A 147 -3.46 -8.88 3.54
CA GLN A 147 -4.53 -8.24 2.77
C GLN A 147 -5.15 -7.06 3.55
N SER A 148 -5.48 -7.27 4.83
CA SER A 148 -6.02 -6.21 5.70
C SER A 148 -5.04 -5.04 5.85
N PHE A 149 -3.74 -5.32 6.00
CA PHE A 149 -2.72 -4.27 6.03
C PHE A 149 -2.65 -3.51 4.70
N LEU A 150 -2.63 -4.21 3.57
CA LEU A 150 -2.56 -3.61 2.23
C LEU A 150 -3.72 -2.65 1.96
N LEU A 151 -4.95 -3.03 2.28
CA LEU A 151 -6.12 -2.17 2.09
C LEU A 151 -6.07 -0.93 2.98
N ARG A 152 -5.69 -1.09 4.26
CA ARG A 152 -5.54 0.08 5.16
C ARG A 152 -4.40 0.99 4.75
N ALA A 153 -3.30 0.43 4.24
CA ALA A 153 -2.19 1.18 3.71
C ALA A 153 -2.60 1.94 2.44
N ALA A 154 -3.32 1.29 1.53
CA ALA A 154 -3.86 1.92 0.33
C ALA A 154 -4.79 3.09 0.66
N SER A 155 -5.71 2.92 1.63
CA SER A 155 -6.50 4.04 2.16
C SER A 155 -5.59 5.15 2.68
N ALA A 156 -4.63 4.85 3.55
CA ALA A 156 -3.77 5.88 4.14
C ALA A 156 -2.95 6.67 3.09
N VAL A 157 -2.46 5.98 2.06
CA VAL A 157 -1.75 6.59 0.92
C VAL A 157 -2.67 7.48 0.10
N MET A 158 -3.80 6.94 -0.40
CA MET A 158 -4.74 7.70 -1.23
C MET A 158 -5.36 8.88 -0.46
N GLN A 159 -5.58 8.71 0.84
CA GLN A 159 -6.17 9.75 1.68
C GLN A 159 -5.23 10.89 2.02
N SER A 160 -3.92 10.71 1.86
CA SER A 160 -2.93 11.79 1.99
C SER A 160 -2.90 12.75 0.80
N LEU A 161 -3.57 12.39 -0.30
CA LEU A 161 -3.66 13.23 -1.48
C LEU A 161 -4.48 14.49 -1.16
N PRO A 162 -3.93 15.70 -1.40
CA PRO A 162 -4.68 16.95 -1.25
C PRO A 162 -5.71 17.12 -2.39
N ASP A 163 -6.67 18.03 -2.21
CA ASP A 163 -7.75 18.28 -3.19
C ASP A 163 -7.23 18.65 -4.59
N ASN A 164 -6.13 19.39 -4.66
CA ASN A 164 -5.47 19.78 -5.91
C ASN A 164 -3.98 19.39 -5.86
N PRO A 165 -3.66 18.11 -6.14
CA PRO A 165 -2.30 17.61 -6.05
C PRO A 165 -1.49 18.05 -7.27
N ASP A 166 -0.24 18.47 -7.03
CA ASP A 166 0.71 18.70 -8.11
C ASP A 166 1.31 17.38 -8.64
N ALA A 167 2.05 17.46 -9.73
CA ALA A 167 2.68 16.30 -10.37
C ALA A 167 3.67 15.55 -9.45
N SER A 168 4.33 16.26 -8.53
CA SER A 168 5.29 15.65 -7.61
C SER A 168 4.60 14.82 -6.53
N VAL A 169 3.50 15.34 -5.98
CA VAL A 169 2.66 14.66 -4.99
C VAL A 169 1.99 13.43 -5.62
N LEU A 170 1.50 13.56 -6.86
CA LEU A 170 0.96 12.43 -7.62
C LEU A 170 2.03 11.36 -7.85
N GLY A 171 3.22 11.76 -8.32
CA GLY A 171 4.33 10.83 -8.52
C GLY A 171 4.71 10.07 -7.25
N SER A 172 4.77 10.77 -6.10
CA SER A 172 5.01 10.15 -4.80
C SER A 172 3.89 9.18 -4.39
N THR A 173 2.62 9.61 -4.51
CA THR A 173 1.45 8.82 -4.14
C THR A 173 1.35 7.53 -4.96
N PHE A 174 1.55 7.62 -6.27
CA PHE A 174 1.55 6.45 -7.15
C PHE A 174 2.82 5.59 -6.99
N GLY A 175 3.95 6.19 -6.63
CA GLY A 175 5.14 5.45 -6.20
C GLY A 175 4.84 4.56 -4.99
N TRP A 176 4.13 5.08 -3.99
CA TRP A 176 3.67 4.31 -2.83
C TRP A 176 2.66 3.23 -3.21
N MET A 177 1.69 3.54 -4.08
CA MET A 177 0.77 2.53 -4.61
C MET A 177 1.52 1.37 -5.27
N ASN A 178 2.54 1.64 -6.07
CA ASN A 178 3.36 0.59 -6.70
C ASN A 178 4.08 -0.28 -5.66
N ARG A 179 4.67 0.33 -4.62
CA ARG A 179 5.28 -0.43 -3.51
C ARG A 179 4.27 -1.33 -2.79
N LEU A 180 3.02 -0.90 -2.63
CA LEU A 180 1.95 -1.75 -2.08
C LEU A 180 1.59 -2.90 -3.01
N LEU A 181 1.59 -2.68 -4.33
CA LEU A 181 1.37 -3.74 -5.32
C LEU A 181 2.52 -4.75 -5.34
N ASP A 182 3.75 -4.32 -5.09
CA ASP A 182 4.92 -5.21 -4.99
C ASP A 182 4.90 -6.02 -3.69
N LEU A 183 4.45 -5.42 -2.58
CA LEU A 183 4.16 -6.15 -1.33
C LEU A 183 3.08 -7.21 -1.55
N ALA A 184 1.97 -6.85 -2.21
CA ALA A 184 0.91 -7.78 -2.54
C ALA A 184 1.43 -8.96 -3.37
N CYS A 185 2.20 -8.68 -4.41
CA CYS A 185 2.85 -9.70 -5.24
C CYS A 185 3.74 -10.64 -4.40
N SER A 186 4.57 -10.06 -3.52
CA SER A 186 5.52 -10.82 -2.69
C SER A 186 4.85 -11.69 -1.64
N TRP A 187 3.65 -11.31 -1.17
CA TRP A 187 2.85 -12.10 -0.24
C TRP A 187 1.87 -13.07 -0.93
N GLY A 188 1.79 -13.06 -2.26
CA GLY A 188 0.82 -13.86 -3.00
C GLY A 188 -0.62 -13.35 -2.88
N GLU A 189 -0.79 -12.07 -2.52
CA GLU A 189 -2.08 -11.41 -2.42
C GLU A 189 -2.54 -10.87 -3.79
N ASP A 190 -3.85 -10.70 -3.96
CA ASP A 190 -4.41 -10.16 -5.18
C ASP A 190 -4.06 -8.68 -5.36
N ARG A 191 -3.24 -8.38 -6.37
CA ARG A 191 -2.88 -7.01 -6.76
C ARG A 191 -4.08 -6.24 -7.27
N ASP A 192 -5.05 -6.92 -7.89
CA ASP A 192 -6.23 -6.27 -8.46
C ASP A 192 -7.16 -5.73 -7.37
N LEU A 193 -7.30 -6.46 -6.26
CA LEU A 193 -7.97 -5.98 -5.05
C LEU A 193 -7.40 -4.62 -4.58
N VAL A 194 -6.07 -4.48 -4.49
CA VAL A 194 -5.44 -3.22 -4.06
C VAL A 194 -5.72 -2.10 -5.06
N ARG A 195 -5.66 -2.37 -6.37
CA ARG A 195 -5.99 -1.38 -7.40
C ARG A 195 -7.43 -0.91 -7.31
N ARG A 196 -8.38 -1.85 -7.22
CA ARG A 196 -9.81 -1.53 -7.07
C ARG A 196 -10.07 -0.70 -5.82
N HIS A 197 -9.42 -1.03 -4.72
CA HIS A 197 -9.50 -0.26 -3.48
C HIS A 197 -8.98 1.17 -3.65
N CYS A 198 -7.81 1.37 -4.28
CA CYS A 198 -7.29 2.71 -4.57
C CYS A 198 -8.25 3.53 -5.46
N VAL A 199 -8.83 2.92 -6.49
CA VAL A 199 -9.83 3.59 -7.35
C VAL A 199 -11.04 4.02 -6.54
N CYS A 200 -11.54 3.15 -5.65
CA CYS A 200 -12.66 3.47 -4.75
C CYS A 200 -12.31 4.62 -3.79
N GLU A 201 -11.11 4.65 -3.22
CA GLU A 201 -10.65 5.76 -2.36
C GLU A 201 -10.62 7.09 -3.13
N LEU A 202 -10.12 7.09 -4.37
CA LEU A 202 -10.07 8.29 -5.22
C LEU A 202 -11.48 8.80 -5.58
N TYR A 203 -12.40 7.92 -5.98
CA TYR A 203 -13.80 8.30 -6.18
C TYR A 203 -14.44 8.75 -4.86
N SER A 204 -14.21 8.07 -3.74
CA SER A 204 -14.76 8.50 -2.45
C SER A 204 -14.30 9.93 -2.09
N ALA A 205 -13.11 10.33 -2.55
CA ALA A 205 -12.51 11.65 -2.37
C ALA A 205 -12.93 12.72 -3.39
N GLY A 206 -13.62 12.35 -4.47
CA GLY A 206 -13.97 13.28 -5.55
C GLY A 206 -12.88 13.50 -6.59
N HIS A 207 -11.83 12.66 -6.60
CA HIS A 207 -10.75 12.70 -7.59
C HIS A 207 -11.08 11.85 -8.83
N ASP A 208 -12.26 12.06 -9.42
CA ASP A 208 -12.85 11.17 -10.43
C ASP A 208 -11.97 10.98 -11.67
N ILE A 209 -11.31 12.06 -12.15
CA ILE A 209 -10.42 11.99 -13.32
C ILE A 209 -9.22 11.08 -13.03
N LEU A 210 -8.56 11.26 -11.88
CA LEU A 210 -7.44 10.40 -11.46
C LEU A 210 -7.91 8.96 -11.23
N ALA A 211 -9.11 8.78 -10.65
CA ALA A 211 -9.68 7.46 -10.44
C ALA A 211 -9.90 6.72 -11.77
N GLN A 212 -10.37 7.42 -12.81
CA GLN A 212 -10.52 6.86 -14.16
C GLN A 212 -9.19 6.42 -14.75
N GLU A 213 -8.13 7.22 -14.63
CA GLU A 213 -6.79 6.85 -15.11
C GLU A 213 -6.26 5.59 -14.42
N VAL A 214 -6.36 5.53 -13.08
CA VAL A 214 -5.94 4.36 -12.30
C VAL A 214 -6.80 3.14 -12.63
N SER A 215 -8.09 3.34 -12.92
CA SER A 215 -9.02 2.26 -13.26
C SER A 215 -8.60 1.47 -14.49
N LEU A 216 -7.85 2.08 -15.42
CA LEU A 216 -7.38 1.42 -16.65
C LEU A 216 -6.60 0.14 -16.35
N ALA A 217 -5.79 0.15 -15.29
CA ALA A 217 -4.95 -0.98 -14.88
C ALA A 217 -5.69 -2.07 -14.07
N VAL A 218 -6.97 -1.86 -13.73
CA VAL A 218 -7.82 -2.86 -13.07
C VAL A 218 -8.24 -3.93 -14.08
N LYS A 219 -8.09 -5.21 -13.69
CA LYS A 219 -8.45 -6.38 -14.49
C LYS A 219 -9.92 -6.73 -14.35
N ASP A 220 -10.43 -6.85 -13.12
CA ASP A 220 -11.83 -7.19 -12.88
C ASP A 220 -12.71 -5.93 -12.92
N LYS A 221 -13.13 -5.57 -14.13
CA LYS A 221 -13.97 -4.38 -14.37
C LYS A 221 -15.37 -4.54 -13.79
N ALA A 222 -15.95 -5.74 -13.84
CA ALA A 222 -17.29 -5.99 -13.31
C ALA A 222 -17.31 -5.76 -11.80
N LEU A 223 -16.35 -6.35 -11.08
CA LEU A 223 -16.28 -6.18 -9.63
C LEU A 223 -15.90 -4.74 -9.23
N LEU A 224 -15.09 -4.04 -10.04
CA LEU A 224 -14.88 -2.61 -9.86
C LEU A 224 -16.20 -1.84 -9.99
N ALA A 225 -16.99 -2.09 -11.03
CA ALA A 225 -18.27 -1.41 -11.24
C ALA A 225 -19.24 -1.63 -10.08
N SER A 226 -19.30 -2.84 -9.50
CA SER A 226 -20.05 -3.11 -8.27
C SER A 226 -19.59 -2.23 -7.10
N CYS A 227 -18.28 -2.10 -6.89
CA CYS A 227 -17.74 -1.22 -5.85
C CYS A 227 -18.05 0.26 -6.12
N LEU A 228 -17.93 0.71 -7.37
CA LEU A 228 -18.22 2.09 -7.77
C LEU A 228 -19.70 2.44 -7.63
N LEU A 229 -20.61 1.49 -7.85
CA LEU A 229 -22.04 1.68 -7.67
C LEU A 229 -22.39 2.03 -6.22
N VAL A 230 -21.72 1.40 -5.25
CA VAL A 230 -21.87 1.77 -3.83
C VAL A 230 -21.48 3.23 -3.61
N ILE A 231 -20.38 3.71 -4.19
CA ILE A 231 -19.93 5.10 -4.06
C ILE A 231 -20.92 6.05 -4.75
N ALA A 232 -21.39 5.72 -5.96
CA ALA A 232 -22.40 6.50 -6.66
C ALA A 232 -23.68 6.63 -5.82
N GLY A 233 -24.15 5.53 -5.23
CA GLY A 233 -25.28 5.51 -4.31
C GLY A 233 -25.05 6.36 -3.06
N GLN A 234 -23.87 6.30 -2.44
CA GLN A 234 -23.53 7.13 -1.27
C GLN A 234 -23.56 8.63 -1.61
N ARG A 235 -23.00 9.01 -2.76
CA ARG A 235 -23.02 10.39 -3.27
C ARG A 235 -24.47 10.84 -3.52
N MET A 236 -25.26 10.00 -4.16
CA MET A 236 -26.67 10.29 -4.46
C MET A 236 -27.51 10.39 -3.19
N HIS A 237 -27.28 9.52 -2.20
CA HIS A 237 -27.91 9.62 -0.89
C HIS A 237 -27.63 10.99 -0.26
N HIS A 238 -26.39 11.47 -0.32
CA HIS A 238 -26.08 12.82 0.16
C HIS A 238 -26.79 13.90 -0.66
N LEU A 239 -26.71 13.86 -1.99
CA LEU A 239 -27.37 14.85 -2.86
C LEU A 239 -28.88 14.98 -2.57
N LEU A 240 -29.56 13.87 -2.33
CA LEU A 240 -31.00 13.84 -2.11
C LEU A 240 -31.39 14.12 -0.66
N PHE A 241 -30.65 13.53 0.29
CA PHE A 241 -31.09 13.48 1.68
C PHE A 241 -30.27 14.35 2.63
N MET A 242 -29.35 15.21 2.16
CA MET A 242 -28.61 16.12 3.06
C MET A 242 -29.53 17.08 3.82
N ASN A 243 -30.64 17.49 3.19
CA ASN A 243 -31.60 18.42 3.77
C ASN A 243 -32.77 17.66 4.41
N ASP A 244 -32.68 17.41 5.72
CA ASP A 244 -33.69 16.68 6.51
C ASP A 244 -35.13 17.16 6.29
N GLY A 245 -35.32 18.47 6.08
CA GLY A 245 -36.64 19.08 5.85
C GLY A 245 -37.33 18.67 4.55
N GLN A 246 -36.59 18.16 3.55
CA GLN A 246 -37.16 17.68 2.29
C GLN A 246 -37.00 16.18 2.07
N ARG A 247 -36.34 15.46 2.99
CA ARG A 247 -36.09 14.01 2.88
C ARG A 247 -37.37 13.23 2.56
N HIS A 248 -38.45 13.46 3.30
CA HIS A 248 -39.71 12.73 3.11
C HIS A 248 -40.34 12.99 1.74
N ASN A 249 -40.26 14.23 1.25
CA ASN A 249 -40.80 14.59 -0.06
C ASN A 249 -39.98 13.97 -1.18
N GLN A 250 -38.65 13.99 -1.06
CA GLN A 250 -37.77 13.36 -2.05
C GLN A 250 -37.90 11.83 -2.05
N MET A 251 -38.04 11.21 -0.88
CA MET A 251 -38.29 9.77 -0.77
C MET A 251 -39.59 9.34 -1.44
N ALA A 252 -40.64 10.16 -1.37
CA ALA A 252 -41.93 9.85 -1.99
C ALA A 252 -41.90 9.87 -3.53
N LEU A 253 -40.90 10.55 -4.12
CA LEU A 253 -40.71 10.63 -5.57
C LEU A 253 -39.87 9.48 -6.13
N LEU A 254 -39.17 8.73 -5.27
CA LEU A 254 -38.29 7.64 -5.69
C LEU A 254 -39.03 6.30 -5.73
N PRO A 255 -38.72 5.42 -6.71
CA PRO A 255 -39.13 4.03 -6.66
C PRO A 255 -38.72 3.36 -5.33
N PRO A 256 -39.60 2.55 -4.69
CA PRO A 256 -39.34 1.98 -3.35
C PRO A 256 -38.05 1.17 -3.24
N HIS A 257 -37.65 0.48 -4.31
CA HIS A 257 -36.42 -0.30 -4.32
C HIS A 257 -35.16 0.57 -4.29
N ILE A 258 -35.18 1.74 -4.94
CA ILE A 258 -34.08 2.72 -4.94
C ILE A 258 -33.95 3.36 -3.57
N SER A 259 -35.05 3.86 -3.01
CA SER A 259 -35.03 4.53 -1.70
C SER A 259 -34.59 3.56 -0.59
N THR A 260 -35.07 2.32 -0.61
CA THR A 260 -34.64 1.28 0.34
C THR A 260 -33.16 0.98 0.21
N TRP A 261 -32.66 0.82 -1.02
CA TRP A 261 -31.24 0.54 -1.25
C TRP A 261 -30.34 1.69 -0.80
N LEU A 262 -30.65 2.94 -1.17
CA LEU A 262 -29.89 4.12 -0.76
C LEU A 262 -29.80 4.24 0.77
N LEU A 263 -30.90 4.04 1.48
CA LEU A 263 -30.96 4.10 2.94
C LEU A 263 -30.19 2.96 3.63
N SER A 264 -29.91 1.87 2.91
CA SER A 264 -29.11 0.74 3.43
C SER A 264 -27.60 0.98 3.35
N LEU A 265 -27.15 2.00 2.61
CA LEU A 265 -25.73 2.26 2.38
C LEU A 265 -25.04 2.83 3.63
N ASP A 266 -23.87 2.30 3.96
CA ASP A 266 -22.98 2.92 4.94
C ASP A 266 -22.28 4.14 4.30
N LEU A 267 -22.49 5.32 4.88
CA LEU A 267 -21.94 6.59 4.38
C LEU A 267 -20.60 6.95 5.04
N SER A 268 -20.12 6.15 6.00
CA SER A 268 -18.93 6.47 6.80
C SER A 268 -17.65 6.57 5.95
N ASN A 269 -17.60 5.84 4.83
CA ASN A 269 -16.45 5.76 3.94
C ASN A 269 -16.43 6.87 2.86
N LEU A 270 -17.52 7.62 2.67
CA LEU A 270 -17.57 8.69 1.67
C LEU A 270 -16.87 9.96 2.20
N ARG A 271 -15.74 10.33 1.60
CA ARG A 271 -14.94 11.50 2.01
C ARG A 271 -15.47 12.80 1.43
N CYS A 272 -15.72 12.84 0.12
CA CYS A 272 -16.34 13.95 -0.58
C CYS A 272 -17.86 13.74 -0.57
N ARG A 273 -18.50 14.43 0.38
CA ARG A 273 -19.93 14.31 0.65
C ARG A 273 -20.82 15.06 -0.34
N ASN A 274 -20.28 16.07 -1.03
CA ASN A 274 -21.01 16.92 -1.97
C ASN A 274 -20.26 17.07 -3.30
N PRO A 275 -20.01 15.98 -4.05
CA PRO A 275 -19.45 16.12 -5.38
C PRO A 275 -20.49 16.79 -6.30
N PRO A 276 -20.05 17.54 -7.33
CA PRO A 276 -20.95 18.05 -8.37
C PRO A 276 -21.83 16.94 -8.94
N THR A 277 -23.13 17.20 -9.13
CA THR A 277 -24.09 16.21 -9.65
C THR A 277 -23.59 15.55 -10.94
N LEU A 278 -22.98 16.33 -11.84
CA LEU A 278 -22.40 15.85 -13.09
C LEU A 278 -21.35 14.74 -12.88
N GLN A 279 -20.54 14.81 -11.82
CA GLN A 279 -19.57 13.74 -11.53
C GLN A 279 -20.27 12.43 -11.12
N THR A 280 -21.40 12.52 -10.42
CA THR A 280 -22.20 11.35 -10.04
C THR A 280 -22.89 10.74 -11.27
N VAL A 281 -23.44 11.57 -12.17
CA VAL A 281 -24.01 11.13 -13.46
C VAL A 281 -22.93 10.42 -14.29
N ASN A 282 -21.76 11.03 -14.46
CA ASN A 282 -20.65 10.42 -15.22
C ASN A 282 -20.21 9.08 -14.62
N LEU A 283 -20.16 8.97 -13.29
CA LEU A 283 -19.83 7.72 -12.60
C LEU A 283 -20.86 6.62 -12.89
N LEU A 284 -22.15 6.94 -12.85
CA LEU A 284 -23.22 6.00 -13.20
C LEU A 284 -23.14 5.55 -14.66
N GLN A 285 -22.88 6.49 -15.59
CA GLN A 285 -22.68 6.16 -17.01
C GLN A 285 -21.48 5.21 -17.23
N ILE A 286 -20.39 5.40 -16.49
CA ILE A 286 -19.23 4.49 -16.53
C ILE A 286 -19.64 3.09 -16.04
N ILE A 287 -20.38 2.99 -14.94
CA ILE A 287 -20.84 1.70 -14.39
C ILE A 287 -21.73 0.96 -15.39
N ILE A 288 -22.69 1.66 -15.99
CA ILE A 288 -23.60 1.14 -17.03
C ILE A 288 -22.80 0.65 -18.24
N GLY A 289 -21.77 1.38 -18.66
CA GLY A 289 -20.91 0.99 -19.79
C GLY A 289 -20.01 -0.22 -19.51
N ILE A 290 -19.75 -0.55 -18.25
CA ILE A 290 -18.92 -1.71 -17.85
C ILE A 290 -19.76 -2.98 -17.66
N LEU A 291 -20.94 -2.85 -17.04
CA LEU A 291 -21.77 -4.01 -16.68
C LEU A 291 -22.69 -4.41 -17.84
N PRO A 292 -22.92 -5.71 -18.10
CA PRO A 292 -23.92 -6.16 -19.07
C PRO A 292 -25.35 -5.76 -18.67
N GLU A 293 -26.23 -5.55 -19.65
CA GLU A 293 -27.63 -5.14 -19.43
C GLU A 293 -28.43 -6.15 -18.59
N GLU A 294 -28.09 -7.44 -18.66
CA GLU A 294 -28.76 -8.48 -17.86
C GLU A 294 -28.36 -8.44 -16.38
N HIS A 295 -27.28 -7.73 -16.04
CA HIS A 295 -26.78 -7.63 -14.67
C HIS A 295 -27.72 -6.79 -13.80
N SER A 296 -28.01 -7.27 -12.58
CA SER A 296 -28.93 -6.58 -11.66
C SER A 296 -28.45 -5.17 -11.28
N GLU A 297 -27.14 -5.03 -11.07
CA GLU A 297 -26.51 -3.74 -10.76
C GLU A 297 -26.47 -2.79 -11.96
N HIS A 298 -26.47 -3.28 -13.20
CA HIS A 298 -26.62 -2.43 -14.38
C HIS A 298 -28.00 -1.76 -14.36
N ARG A 299 -29.07 -2.55 -14.16
CA ARG A 299 -30.43 -2.02 -14.06
C ARG A 299 -30.58 -1.02 -12.92
N LEU A 300 -29.97 -1.32 -11.76
CA LEU A 300 -29.97 -0.39 -10.63
C LEU A 300 -29.25 0.92 -11.01
N ALA A 301 -28.06 0.84 -11.61
CA ALA A 301 -27.31 2.03 -12.04
C ALA A 301 -28.10 2.88 -13.06
N ALA A 302 -28.79 2.25 -14.01
CA ALA A 302 -29.66 2.94 -14.96
C ALA A 302 -30.83 3.64 -14.25
N SER A 303 -31.51 2.96 -13.32
CA SER A 303 -32.59 3.59 -12.56
C SER A 303 -32.12 4.73 -11.64
N LEU A 304 -30.88 4.68 -11.14
CA LEU A 304 -30.28 5.80 -10.40
C LEU A 304 -29.95 6.98 -11.34
N LEU A 305 -29.55 6.71 -12.57
CA LEU A 305 -29.28 7.73 -13.58
C LEU A 305 -30.57 8.47 -13.97
N ASP A 306 -31.66 7.73 -14.22
CA ASP A 306 -32.99 8.28 -14.53
C ASP A 306 -33.54 9.21 -13.43
N VAL A 307 -33.12 9.02 -12.18
CA VAL A 307 -33.50 9.87 -11.05
C VAL A 307 -32.77 11.21 -11.04
N LEU A 308 -31.58 11.28 -11.64
CA LEU A 308 -30.74 12.47 -11.68
C LEU A 308 -30.92 13.33 -12.94
N GLU A 309 -31.57 12.80 -13.97
CA GLU A 309 -31.95 13.48 -15.21
C GLU A 309 -33.33 14.16 -15.10
#